data_AF-A0A0D2ZXK2-F1
#
_entry.id   AF-A0A0D2ZXK2-F1
#
_cell.length_a   1.000
_cell.length_b   1.000
_cell.length_c   1.000
_cell.angle_alpha   90.00
_cell.angle_beta   90.00
_cell.angle_gamma   90.00
#
_symmetry.space_group_name_H-M   'P 1'
#
loop_
_entity.id
_entity.type
_entity.pdbx_description
1 polymer ?
#
loop_
_entity_poly.entity_id
_entity_poly.type
_entity_poly.pdbx_seq_one_letter_code
_entity_poly.pdbx_strand_id
1 'polypeptide(L)'
;MPMFNNLLNLSIESDKEKGWQVMPLLLNSCPNLHTLVIKGLVHRITNRCGDACACIPKKQRKILEEEKTISCLWTCQVKVLEILEYGGSFEELNQMMHFLGKLECLETVKVGVNSDKDDQIEFLRANLLTLPKASSKCDIQFS
;
A
#
# COMPACT_ATOMS: atom_id res chain seq x y z
N MET A 1 16.07 4.28 -12.70
CA MET A 1 14.75 4.95 -12.64
C MET A 1 15.01 6.45 -12.60
N PRO A 2 14.37 7.29 -13.43
CA PRO A 2 14.50 8.74 -13.33
C PRO A 2 13.88 9.27 -12.04
N MET A 3 14.38 10.40 -11.53
CA MET A 3 13.85 11.07 -10.34
C MET A 3 12.68 11.98 -10.71
N PHE A 4 11.58 11.88 -9.97
CA PHE A 4 10.36 12.66 -10.16
C PHE A 4 10.15 13.65 -9.00
N ASN A 5 11.07 14.60 -8.86
CA ASN A 5 11.08 15.53 -7.72
C ASN A 5 9.82 16.41 -7.62
N ASN A 6 9.10 16.61 -8.73
CA ASN A 6 7.89 17.45 -8.75
C ASN A 6 6.58 16.64 -8.76
N LEU A 7 6.67 15.30 -8.71
CA LEU A 7 5.48 14.45 -8.75
C LEU A 7 4.83 14.40 -7.37
N LEU A 8 3.66 15.03 -7.26
CA LEU A 8 2.87 15.08 -6.03
C LEU A 8 1.79 13.99 -5.98
N ASN A 9 1.33 13.51 -7.13
CA ASN A 9 0.25 12.53 -7.23
C ASN A 9 0.65 11.41 -8.18
N LEU A 10 0.46 10.17 -7.76
CA LEU A 10 0.77 8.97 -8.52
C LEU A 10 -0.44 8.04 -8.49
N SER A 11 -0.89 7.58 -9.64
CA SER A 11 -1.95 6.58 -9.77
C SER A 11 -1.40 5.33 -10.45
N ILE A 12 -1.73 4.16 -9.91
CA ILE A 12 -1.25 2.88 -10.41
C ILE A 12 -2.38 1.86 -10.37
N GLU A 13 -2.48 1.03 -11.41
CA GLU A 13 -3.39 -0.11 -11.46
C GLU A 13 -2.60 -1.40 -11.25
N SER A 14 -3.06 -2.23 -10.33
CA SER A 14 -2.50 -3.57 -10.14
C SER A 14 -3.03 -4.53 -11.20
N ASP A 15 -2.22 -5.52 -11.52
CA ASP A 15 -2.52 -6.52 -12.54
C ASP A 15 -2.23 -7.90 -11.95
N LYS A 16 -3.21 -8.81 -12.04
CA LYS A 16 -3.11 -10.17 -11.49
C LYS A 16 -2.00 -11.00 -12.15
N GLU A 17 -1.57 -10.62 -13.35
CA GLU A 17 -0.50 -11.28 -14.11
C GLU A 17 0.88 -10.65 -13.89
N LYS A 18 0.93 -9.44 -13.30
CA LYS A 18 2.18 -8.69 -13.06
C LYS A 18 2.46 -8.53 -11.58
N GLY A 19 3.74 -8.57 -11.22
CA GLY A 19 4.14 -8.31 -9.85
C GLY A 19 4.35 -6.82 -9.58
N TRP A 20 4.56 -6.49 -8.33
CA TRP A 20 4.89 -5.13 -7.89
C TRP A 20 6.40 -4.87 -7.88
N GLN A 21 7.18 -5.48 -8.78
CA GLN A 21 8.64 -5.39 -8.72
C GLN A 21 9.18 -3.96 -8.87
N VAL A 22 8.44 -3.11 -9.58
CA VAL A 22 8.80 -1.71 -9.84
C VAL A 22 8.31 -0.77 -8.73
N MET A 23 7.34 -1.19 -7.90
CA MET A 23 6.72 -0.32 -6.89
C MET A 23 7.73 0.32 -5.93
N PRO A 24 8.66 -0.42 -5.29
CA PRO A 24 9.63 0.19 -4.39
C PRO A 24 10.53 1.22 -5.10
N LEU A 25 10.96 0.91 -6.33
CA LEU A 25 11.84 1.78 -7.12
C LEU A 25 11.10 3.07 -7.51
N LEU A 26 9.82 2.95 -7.88
CA LEU A 26 8.98 4.08 -8.24
C LEU A 26 8.73 4.99 -7.04
N LEU A 27 8.34 4.45 -5.89
CA LEU A 27 8.11 5.23 -4.67
C LEU A 27 9.38 5.96 -4.20
N ASN A 28 10.53 5.29 -4.24
CA ASN A 28 11.83 5.93 -3.93
C ASN A 28 12.23 7.02 -4.93
N SER A 29 11.70 6.97 -6.15
CA SER A 29 11.97 7.99 -7.18
C SER A 29 11.07 9.23 -7.04
N CYS A 30 10.09 9.21 -6.13
CA CYS A 30 9.09 10.26 -5.95
C CYS A 30 9.18 10.85 -4.52
N PRO A 31 10.25 11.58 -4.17
CA PRO A 31 10.49 12.02 -2.78
C PRO A 31 9.42 12.97 -2.22
N ASN A 32 8.71 13.69 -3.09
CA ASN A 32 7.67 14.65 -2.72
C ASN A 32 6.25 14.12 -2.97
N LEU A 33 6.10 12.80 -3.12
CA LEU A 33 4.79 12.19 -3.38
C LEU A 33 3.85 12.41 -2.19
N HIS A 34 2.71 13.05 -2.44
CA HIS A 34 1.71 13.36 -1.43
C HIS A 34 0.51 12.40 -1.51
N THR A 35 0.08 12.08 -2.72
CA THR A 35 -1.10 11.23 -2.97
C THR A 35 -0.70 10.00 -3.77
N LEU A 36 -1.01 8.82 -3.24
CA LEU A 36 -0.86 7.55 -3.94
C LEU A 36 -2.25 6.94 -4.15
N VAL A 37 -2.63 6.76 -5.42
CA VAL A 37 -3.87 6.08 -5.81
C VAL A 37 -3.50 4.70 -6.34
N ILE A 38 -4.16 3.67 -5.84
CA ILE A 38 -3.96 2.29 -6.30
C ILE A 38 -5.32 1.68 -6.64
N LYS A 39 -5.48 1.25 -7.89
CA LYS A 39 -6.64 0.48 -8.32
C LYS A 39 -6.36 -1.01 -8.20
N GLY A 40 -7.07 -1.66 -7.28
CA GLY A 40 -6.87 -3.06 -6.89
C GLY A 40 -5.53 -3.29 -6.18
N LEU A 41 -5.49 -4.14 -5.16
CA LEU A 41 -4.23 -4.53 -4.49
C LEU A 41 -3.73 -5.93 -4.88
N VAL A 42 -4.60 -6.73 -5.50
CA VAL A 42 -4.26 -8.09 -5.94
C VAL A 42 -3.34 -8.01 -7.15
N HIS A 43 -2.22 -8.73 -7.08
CA HIS A 43 -1.19 -8.77 -8.12
C HIS A 43 -0.46 -10.12 -8.10
N ARG A 44 0.31 -10.43 -9.13
CA ARG A 44 1.10 -11.66 -9.17
C ARG A 44 2.19 -11.65 -8.10
N ILE A 45 2.09 -12.53 -7.11
CA ILE A 45 3.11 -12.68 -6.07
C ILE A 45 4.40 -13.21 -6.71
N THR A 46 5.50 -12.47 -6.54
CA THR A 46 6.85 -12.87 -6.99
C THR A 46 7.88 -12.52 -5.95
N ASN A 47 9.01 -13.23 -5.92
CA ASN A 47 10.17 -12.94 -5.05
C ASN A 47 10.81 -11.55 -5.25
N ARG A 48 10.27 -10.75 -6.18
CA ARG A 48 10.75 -9.42 -6.54
C ARG A 48 9.78 -8.29 -6.19
N CYS A 49 8.59 -8.54 -5.63
CA CYS A 49 7.63 -7.48 -5.26
C CYS A 49 8.22 -6.44 -4.28
N GLY A 50 9.29 -6.80 -3.57
CA GLY A 50 10.02 -5.90 -2.69
C GLY A 50 9.21 -5.57 -1.44
N ASP A 51 9.57 -4.45 -0.81
CA ASP A 51 9.11 -4.09 0.53
C ASP A 51 7.89 -3.14 0.53
N ALA A 52 7.49 -2.65 -0.64
CA ALA A 52 6.19 -2.00 -0.87
C ALA A 52 5.02 -2.99 -0.71
N CYS A 53 5.28 -4.30 -0.81
CA CYS A 53 4.29 -5.35 -0.73
C CYS A 53 4.42 -6.23 0.52
N ALA A 54 3.28 -6.73 1.03
CA ALA A 54 3.21 -7.66 2.16
C ALA A 54 3.40 -9.15 1.79
N CYS A 55 3.44 -9.50 0.50
CA CYS A 55 3.26 -10.89 0.04
C CYS A 55 4.38 -11.88 0.39
N ILE A 56 5.61 -11.42 0.66
CA ILE A 56 6.74 -12.31 0.96
C ILE A 56 7.42 -11.90 2.26
N PRO A 57 7.22 -12.67 3.34
CA PRO A 57 7.97 -12.50 4.58
C PRO A 57 9.47 -12.77 4.36
N LYS A 58 10.33 -11.93 4.94
CA LYS A 58 11.81 -11.91 4.80
C LYS A 58 12.55 -13.22 5.16
N LYS A 59 11.87 -14.32 5.51
CA LYS A 59 12.48 -15.58 6.01
C LYS A 59 13.39 -16.30 5.01
N GLN A 60 13.34 -15.99 3.71
CA GLN A 60 14.25 -16.59 2.72
C GLN A 60 15.53 -15.76 2.45
N ARG A 61 15.68 -14.55 3.03
CA ARG A 61 16.89 -13.72 2.87
C ARG A 61 17.90 -13.90 4.01
N LYS A 62 18.09 -15.14 4.48
CA LYS A 62 18.92 -15.41 5.66
C LYS A 62 20.44 -15.44 5.41
N ILE A 63 20.98 -15.02 4.26
CA ILE A 63 22.44 -15.17 3.97
C ILE A 63 23.13 -13.94 3.33
N LEU A 64 22.48 -12.80 3.05
CA LEU A 64 23.25 -11.63 2.57
C LEU A 64 22.84 -10.37 3.32
N GLU A 65 23.67 -10.07 4.30
CA GLU A 65 23.92 -8.77 4.94
C GLU A 65 22.72 -8.08 5.60
N GLU A 66 22.87 -7.93 6.92
CA GLU A 66 22.08 -7.08 7.80
C GLU A 66 22.28 -5.60 7.46
N GLU A 67 21.95 -5.18 6.24
CA GLU A 67 21.49 -3.82 6.07
C GLU A 67 20.04 -3.81 6.53
N LYS A 68 19.76 -3.08 7.63
CA LYS A 68 18.40 -2.67 7.97
C LYS A 68 17.89 -1.77 6.83
N THR A 69 17.51 -2.37 5.70
CA THR A 69 17.00 -1.64 4.54
C THR A 69 15.72 -0.96 5.01
N ILE A 70 15.80 0.35 5.18
CA ILE A 70 14.67 1.21 5.52
C ILE A 70 13.63 0.99 4.43
N SER A 71 12.39 0.74 4.82
CA SER A 71 11.36 0.43 3.85
C SER A 71 11.07 1.66 2.98
N CYS A 72 10.87 1.50 1.67
CA CYS A 72 10.45 2.59 0.79
C CYS A 72 9.16 3.29 1.29
N LEU A 73 8.29 2.54 1.97
CA LEU A 73 7.08 3.05 2.61
C LEU A 73 7.37 3.93 3.84
N TRP A 74 8.42 3.64 4.61
CA TRP A 74 8.80 4.48 5.75
C TRP A 74 9.36 5.83 5.31
N THR A 75 10.10 5.86 4.20
CA THR A 75 10.65 7.09 3.63
C THR A 75 9.66 7.89 2.80
N CYS A 76 8.48 7.33 2.52
CA CYS A 76 7.49 7.94 1.65
C CYS A 76 6.71 9.04 2.38
N GLN A 77 6.64 10.23 1.79
CA GLN A 77 5.92 11.40 2.33
C GLN A 77 4.41 11.40 2.01
N VAL A 78 3.86 10.22 1.68
CA VAL A 78 2.46 10.09 1.27
C VAL A 78 1.56 10.39 2.44
N LYS A 79 0.66 11.36 2.24
CA LYS A 79 -0.36 11.77 3.20
C LYS A 79 -1.74 11.24 2.86
N VAL A 80 -2.00 11.03 1.57
CA VAL A 80 -3.28 10.50 1.07
C VAL A 80 -3.02 9.21 0.32
N LEU A 81 -3.58 8.11 0.82
CA LEU A 81 -3.63 6.83 0.11
C LEU A 81 -5.07 6.58 -0.35
N GLU A 82 -5.27 6.32 -1.62
CA GLU A 82 -6.58 5.99 -2.18
C GLU A 82 -6.55 4.60 -2.79
N ILE A 83 -7.41 3.72 -2.28
CA ILE A 83 -7.56 2.35 -2.76
C ILE A 83 -8.89 2.25 -3.49
N LEU A 84 -8.83 1.99 -4.79
CA LEU A 84 -10.01 1.74 -5.60
C LEU A 84 -10.25 0.22 -5.69
N GLU A 85 -11.53 -0.16 -5.70
CA GLU A 85 -11.99 -1.53 -5.90
C GLU A 85 -11.55 -2.54 -4.81
N TYR A 86 -11.54 -2.13 -3.54
CA TYR A 86 -11.20 -3.00 -2.42
C TYR A 86 -12.25 -4.11 -2.23
N GLY A 87 -11.85 -5.37 -2.44
CA GLY A 87 -12.71 -6.55 -2.31
C GLY A 87 -12.66 -7.24 -0.94
N GLY A 88 -11.69 -6.91 -0.10
CA GLY A 88 -11.54 -7.48 1.25
C GLY A 88 -10.96 -8.89 1.30
N SER A 89 -10.30 -9.34 0.25
CA SER A 89 -9.53 -10.59 0.28
C SER A 89 -8.43 -10.54 1.34
N PHE A 90 -7.95 -11.72 1.76
CA PHE A 90 -6.84 -11.81 2.71
C PHE A 90 -5.58 -11.08 2.21
N GLU A 91 -5.33 -11.10 0.90
CA GLU A 91 -4.20 -10.44 0.24
C GLU A 91 -4.32 -8.92 0.36
N GLU A 92 -5.51 -8.38 0.07
CA GLU A 92 -5.80 -6.95 0.20
C GLU A 92 -5.71 -6.49 1.66
N LEU A 93 -6.27 -7.26 2.61
CA LEU A 93 -6.23 -6.94 4.03
C LEU A 93 -4.79 -6.89 4.56
N ASN A 94 -3.95 -7.86 4.18
CA ASN A 94 -2.53 -7.84 4.55
C ASN A 94 -1.79 -6.64 3.96
N GLN A 95 -2.11 -6.28 2.72
CA GLN A 95 -1.51 -5.12 2.09
C GLN A 95 -1.95 -3.81 2.75
N MET A 96 -3.21 -3.70 3.17
CA MET A 96 -3.72 -2.57 3.94
C MET A 96 -3.04 -2.44 5.30
N MET A 97 -2.93 -3.55 6.05
CA MET A 97 -2.16 -3.59 7.30
C MET A 97 -0.71 -3.14 7.09
N HIS A 98 -0.08 -3.56 6.00
CA HIS A 98 1.29 -3.21 5.68
C HIS A 98 1.46 -1.73 5.34
N PHE A 99 0.51 -1.14 4.60
CA PHE A 99 0.51 0.30 4.33
C PHE A 99 0.27 1.13 5.58
N LEU A 100 -0.80 0.82 6.33
CA LEU A 100 -1.14 1.54 7.56
C LEU A 100 -0.05 1.45 8.63
N GLY A 101 0.65 0.31 8.71
CA GLY A 101 1.74 0.09 9.64
C GLY A 101 3.09 0.71 9.24
N LYS A 102 3.22 1.23 8.01
CA LYS A 102 4.51 1.75 7.50
C LYS A 102 4.47 3.15 6.92
N LEU A 103 3.35 3.64 6.41
CA LEU A 103 3.27 5.00 5.91
C LEU A 103 3.02 5.96 7.08
N GLU A 104 4.11 6.42 7.70
CA GLU A 104 4.07 7.23 8.93
C GLU A 104 3.47 8.64 8.72
N CYS A 105 3.48 9.14 7.49
CA CYS A 105 2.94 10.45 7.14
C CYS A 105 1.46 10.44 6.74
N LEU A 106 0.77 9.29 6.78
CA LEU A 106 -0.63 9.21 6.37
C LEU A 106 -1.52 10.12 7.23
N GLU A 107 -2.31 10.94 6.56
CA GLU A 107 -3.37 11.75 7.14
C GLU A 107 -4.74 11.21 6.74
N THR A 108 -4.87 10.64 5.54
CA THR A 108 -6.15 10.11 5.05
C THR A 108 -5.94 8.85 4.20
N VAL A 109 -6.79 7.86 4.41
CA VAL A 109 -6.95 6.72 3.51
C VAL A 109 -8.37 6.73 2.96
N LYS A 110 -8.52 6.75 1.65
CA LYS A 110 -9.80 6.64 0.95
C LYS A 110 -9.95 5.25 0.39
N VAL A 111 -11.08 4.60 0.62
CA VAL A 111 -11.31 3.24 0.14
C VAL A 111 -12.64 3.15 -0.60
N GLY A 112 -12.58 2.85 -1.89
CA GLY A 112 -13.73 2.45 -2.70
C GLY A 112 -13.92 0.94 -2.59
N VAL A 113 -15.06 0.51 -2.05
CA VAL A 113 -15.37 -0.91 -1.83
C VAL A 113 -15.98 -1.51 -3.10
N ASN A 114 -15.53 -2.70 -3.49
CA ASN A 114 -16.05 -3.42 -4.66
C ASN A 114 -17.14 -4.43 -4.26
N SER A 115 -18.30 -3.92 -3.82
CA SER A 115 -19.45 -4.74 -3.43
C SER A 115 -20.74 -3.94 -3.58
N ASP A 116 -21.80 -4.58 -4.07
CA ASP A 116 -23.16 -4.02 -4.16
C ASP A 116 -24.06 -4.42 -2.98
N LYS A 117 -23.53 -5.20 -2.03
CA LYS A 117 -24.28 -5.69 -0.85
C LYS A 117 -23.95 -4.87 0.38
N ASP A 118 -24.96 -4.23 0.97
CA ASP A 118 -24.82 -3.36 2.15
C ASP A 118 -24.12 -4.05 3.33
N ASP A 119 -24.59 -5.24 3.73
CA ASP A 119 -23.98 -6.01 4.84
C ASP A 119 -22.49 -6.30 4.61
N GLN A 120 -22.11 -6.57 3.36
CA GLN A 120 -20.71 -6.82 3.00
C GLN A 120 -19.91 -5.52 3.03
N ILE A 121 -20.46 -4.41 2.57
CA ILE A 121 -19.83 -3.09 2.64
C ILE A 121 -19.56 -2.72 4.11
N GLU A 122 -20.56 -2.86 4.99
CA GLU A 122 -20.41 -2.57 6.42
C GLU A 122 -19.33 -3.43 7.07
N PHE A 123 -19.33 -4.73 6.80
CA PHE A 123 -18.30 -5.65 7.31
C PHE A 123 -16.89 -5.23 6.86
N LEU A 124 -16.70 -4.90 5.58
CA LEU A 124 -15.41 -4.46 5.04
C LEU A 124 -14.95 -3.14 5.66
N ARG A 125 -15.87 -2.19 5.84
CA ARG A 125 -15.61 -0.91 6.51
C ARG A 125 -15.19 -1.12 7.96
N ALA A 126 -15.94 -1.92 8.71
CA ALA A 126 -15.65 -2.23 10.11
C ALA A 126 -14.26 -2.87 10.26
N ASN A 127 -13.93 -3.85 9.41
CA ASN A 127 -12.61 -4.48 9.43
C ASN A 127 -11.47 -3.47 9.23
N LEU A 128 -11.60 -2.58 8.23
CA LEU A 128 -10.57 -1.57 7.95
C LEU A 128 -10.40 -0.56 9.10
N LEU A 129 -11.49 -0.17 9.76
CA LEU A 129 -11.45 0.75 10.91
C LEU A 129 -10.74 0.15 12.14
N THR A 130 -10.67 -1.18 12.25
CA THR A 130 -9.96 -1.86 13.35
C THR A 130 -8.45 -2.02 13.12
N LEU A 131 -7.95 -1.70 11.93
CA LEU A 131 -6.54 -1.90 11.60
C LEU A 131 -5.64 -0.92 12.38
N PRO A 132 -4.48 -1.38 12.87
CA PRO A 132 -3.52 -0.51 13.52
C PRO A 132 -2.92 0.48 12.51
N LYS A 133 -2.74 1.73 12.96
CA LYS A 133 -2.19 2.82 12.15
C LYS A 133 -0.89 3.30 12.78
N ALA A 134 0.16 3.45 11.97
CA ALA A 134 1.41 4.06 12.41
C ALA A 134 1.25 5.56 12.66
N SER A 135 0.48 6.24 11.80
CA SER A 135 0.14 7.65 11.98
C SER A 135 -1.11 7.80 12.86
N SER A 136 -0.99 8.60 13.93
CA SER A 136 -2.12 8.99 14.78
C SER A 136 -3.08 9.98 14.11
N LYS A 137 -2.64 10.66 13.03
CA LYS A 137 -3.47 11.59 12.26
C LYS A 137 -4.30 10.90 11.19
N CYS A 138 -4.01 9.63 10.91
CA CYS A 138 -4.62 8.92 9.78
C CYS A 138 -6.09 8.59 10.05
N ASP A 139 -6.97 9.20 9.25
CA ASP A 139 -8.39 8.85 9.17
C ASP A 139 -8.66 7.93 7.98
N ILE A 140 -9.67 7.05 8.10
CA ILE A 140 -10.09 6.18 7.00
C ILE A 140 -11.49 6.60 6.56
N GLN A 141 -11.61 6.93 5.28
CA GLN A 141 -12.82 7.39 4.62
C GLN A 141 -13.23 6.41 3.53
N PHE A 142 -14.53 6.29 3.29
CA PHE A 142 -15.08 5.38 2.28
C PHE A 142 -15.80 6.18 1.21
N SER A 143 -15.57 5.85 -0.05
CA SER A 143 -16.25 6.42 -1.23
C SER A 143 -17.31 5.50 -1.77
#